data_AF-A0A2N5Z4X0-F1
#
_entry.id   AF-A0A2N5Z4X0-F1
#
_cell.length_a   1.000
_cell.length_b   1.000
_cell.length_c   1.000
_cell.angle_alpha   90.00
_cell.angle_beta   90.00
_cell.angle_gamma   90.00
#
_symmetry.space_group_name_H-M   'P 1'
#
loop_
_entity.id
_entity.type
_entity.pdbx_description
1 polymer ?
#
loop_
_entity_poly.entity_id
_entity_poly.type
_entity_poly.pdbx_seq_one_letter_code
_entity_poly.pdbx_strand_id
1 'polypeptide(L)'
;MRQLVVNILVVLIIAIAFLFSPQPDERGGLCGYYYELNDYMGFPVNCDAVGFTNLAQEPQALLNKGEARQGRPVYIWLGIALGYPVCVFQELFAGEELILLTEQWNTLKPSNPYYIAFVLINLLVLIVALHFVWRIAGKLGANSYLTLGIIVLLLSNGLMKAFFWTAHQQLFAILVPVLAVYILTDNRIVHSWKNNLVIGLVGGVGMLLYGNFILLLPCLFIVLFREVLGNKKWLKFLVKTVMGVFIFSAPMLIWIAFVKSRTGSYYSHEVEQYRQFVWILDAFAEGAFFKALGSNLGAYVALFVKTILPWLVVFIILRVVNYILEKKKEKDVQTNLMRWNLLFLFVLFFVFYALMGFYNERLTMALYPVTIIMIFFELNQILKYTNKKKLLISALWLTVIAVFLYQVMSYGPFS
;
A
#
# COMPACT_ATOMS: atom_id res chain seq x y z
N MET A 1 11.70 13.98 -15.87
CA MET A 1 10.60 13.92 -16.86
C MET A 1 10.41 12.51 -17.44
N ARG A 2 11.40 11.90 -18.12
CA ARG A 2 11.27 10.55 -18.72
C ARG A 2 10.73 9.45 -17.79
N GLN A 3 11.28 9.31 -16.57
CA GLN A 3 10.82 8.30 -15.61
C GLN A 3 9.37 8.50 -15.15
N LEU A 4 8.94 9.75 -15.00
CA LEU A 4 7.56 10.07 -14.63
C LEU A 4 6.59 9.62 -15.73
N VAL A 5 6.91 9.90 -16.99
CA VAL A 5 6.12 9.46 -18.15
C VAL A 5 6.03 7.93 -18.19
N VAL A 6 7.15 7.23 -17.97
CA VAL A 6 7.16 5.76 -17.92
C VAL A 6 6.26 5.24 -16.80
N ASN A 7 6.32 5.82 -15.60
CA ASN A 7 5.46 5.41 -14.49
C ASN A 7 3.97 5.61 -14.81
N ILE A 8 3.61 6.77 -15.37
CA ILE A 8 2.22 7.06 -15.77
C ILE A 8 1.75 6.04 -16.81
N LEU A 9 2.53 5.82 -17.87
CA LEU A 9 2.15 4.89 -18.94
C LEU A 9 1.98 3.47 -18.42
N VAL A 10 2.91 2.97 -17.60
CA VAL A 10 2.82 1.60 -17.07
C VAL A 10 1.60 1.41 -16.18
N VAL A 11 1.31 2.38 -15.29
CA VAL A 11 0.12 2.32 -14.43
C VAL A 11 -1.14 2.33 -15.28
N LEU A 12 -1.25 3.24 -16.25
CA LEU A 12 -2.43 3.35 -17.11
C LEU A 12 -2.63 2.12 -17.99
N ILE A 13 -1.57 1.57 -18.59
CA ILE A 13 -1.67 0.34 -19.41
C ILE A 13 -2.22 -0.82 -18.59
N ILE A 14 -1.70 -1.02 -17.38
CA ILE A 14 -2.16 -2.12 -16.50
C ILE A 14 -3.60 -1.87 -16.03
N ALA A 15 -3.92 -0.63 -15.62
CA ALA A 15 -5.26 -0.27 -15.18
C ALA A 15 -6.31 -0.43 -16.28
N ILE A 16 -6.00 -0.01 -17.51
CA ILE A 16 -6.87 -0.18 -18.68
C ILE A 16 -7.02 -1.66 -19.02
N ALA A 17 -5.95 -2.45 -18.95
CA ALA A 17 -6.04 -3.89 -19.19
C ALA A 17 -6.97 -4.59 -18.19
N PHE A 18 -7.00 -4.14 -16.93
CA PHE A 18 -7.93 -4.67 -15.93
C PHE A 18 -9.40 -4.30 -16.16
N LEU A 19 -9.70 -3.34 -17.04
CA LEU A 19 -11.09 -3.11 -17.46
C LEU A 19 -11.66 -4.30 -18.26
N PHE A 20 -10.79 -5.10 -18.88
CA PHE A 20 -11.19 -6.30 -19.63
C PHE A 20 -11.22 -7.57 -18.77
N SER A 21 -11.06 -7.43 -17.45
CA SER A 21 -11.20 -8.58 -16.55
C SER A 21 -12.65 -9.03 -16.48
N PRO A 22 -12.90 -10.35 -16.34
CA PRO A 22 -14.26 -10.85 -16.27
C PRO A 22 -14.97 -10.35 -15.02
N GLN A 23 -16.29 -10.13 -15.14
CA GLN A 23 -17.16 -9.70 -14.05
C GLN A 23 -17.07 -10.67 -12.85
N PRO A 24 -17.07 -10.16 -11.60
CA PRO A 24 -17.20 -11.01 -10.42
C PRO A 24 -18.43 -11.92 -10.51
N ASP A 25 -18.27 -13.20 -10.19
CA ASP A 25 -19.42 -14.07 -9.93
C ASP A 25 -20.25 -13.51 -8.76
N GLU A 26 -21.59 -13.54 -8.87
CA GLU A 26 -22.52 -13.13 -7.80
C GLU A 26 -22.27 -13.86 -6.47
N ARG A 27 -21.70 -15.07 -6.54
CA ARG A 27 -21.35 -15.90 -5.37
C ARG A 27 -20.17 -15.35 -4.56
N GLY A 28 -19.38 -14.44 -5.13
CA GLY A 28 -18.16 -13.91 -4.53
C GLY A 28 -18.38 -12.87 -3.44
N GLY A 29 -19.62 -12.44 -3.18
CA GLY A 29 -19.93 -11.50 -2.10
C GLY A 29 -19.20 -10.16 -2.27
N LEU A 30 -19.22 -9.59 -3.48
CA LEU A 30 -18.65 -8.27 -3.75
C LEU A 30 -19.26 -7.25 -2.78
N CYS A 31 -18.44 -6.65 -1.92
CA CYS A 31 -18.86 -5.45 -1.20
C CYS A 31 -18.89 -4.28 -2.18
N GLY A 32 -20.02 -4.09 -2.87
CA GLY A 32 -20.17 -3.11 -3.94
C GLY A 32 -21.03 -3.62 -5.11
N TYR A 33 -20.82 -3.05 -6.29
CA TYR A 33 -21.47 -3.46 -7.54
C TYR A 33 -20.47 -3.42 -8.70
N TYR A 34 -20.77 -4.11 -9.79
CA TYR A 34 -19.96 -4.04 -11.01
C TYR A 34 -20.48 -2.91 -11.90
N TYR A 35 -19.59 -2.02 -12.34
CA TYR A 35 -19.92 -0.95 -13.28
C TYR A 35 -19.48 -1.35 -14.69
N GLU A 36 -20.46 -1.58 -15.55
CA GLU A 36 -20.26 -1.92 -16.95
C GLU A 36 -20.05 -0.63 -17.76
N LEU A 37 -18.92 -0.55 -18.46
CA LEU A 37 -18.63 0.53 -19.42
C LEU A 37 -19.21 0.19 -20.80
N ASN A 38 -19.11 -1.09 -21.19
CA ASN A 38 -19.67 -1.69 -22.39
C ASN A 38 -19.63 -3.23 -22.23
N ASP A 39 -20.03 -3.96 -23.28
CA ASP A 39 -20.09 -5.44 -23.30
C ASP A 39 -18.77 -6.15 -22.96
N TYR A 40 -17.63 -5.48 -23.06
CA TYR A 40 -16.29 -6.06 -22.86
C TYR A 40 -15.49 -5.43 -21.73
N MET A 41 -15.96 -4.29 -21.21
CA MET A 41 -15.20 -3.49 -20.25
C MET A 41 -16.05 -3.13 -19.04
N GLY A 42 -15.48 -3.27 -17.86
CA GLY A 42 -16.09 -2.81 -16.62
C GLY A 42 -15.12 -2.91 -15.46
N PHE A 43 -15.59 -2.52 -14.28
CA PHE A 43 -14.80 -2.63 -13.06
C PHE A 43 -15.69 -2.71 -11.82
N PRO A 44 -15.22 -3.35 -10.74
CA PRO A 44 -15.92 -3.33 -9.46
C PRO A 44 -15.87 -1.92 -8.85
N VAL A 45 -17.01 -1.42 -8.40
CA VAL A 45 -17.12 -0.25 -7.53
C VAL A 45 -17.27 -0.74 -6.11
N ASN A 46 -16.31 -0.43 -5.24
CA ASN A 46 -16.35 -0.84 -3.85
C ASN A 46 -17.45 -0.10 -3.07
N CYS A 47 -18.08 -0.79 -2.12
CA CYS A 47 -19.10 -0.24 -1.23
C CYS A 47 -18.65 1.01 -0.45
N ASP A 48 -17.36 1.13 -0.12
CA ASP A 48 -16.81 2.29 0.57
C ASP A 48 -16.68 3.53 -0.34
N ALA A 49 -16.69 3.35 -1.67
CA ALA A 49 -16.53 4.44 -2.61
C ALA A 49 -17.60 5.51 -2.41
N VAL A 50 -18.83 5.10 -2.11
CA VAL A 50 -19.97 5.98 -1.82
C VAL A 50 -19.67 6.89 -0.63
N GLY A 51 -19.19 6.29 0.46
CA GLY A 51 -18.89 7.05 1.67
C GLY A 51 -17.75 8.05 1.43
N PHE A 52 -16.73 7.67 0.67
CA PHE A 52 -15.63 8.59 0.34
C PHE A 52 -16.10 9.75 -0.55
N THR A 53 -16.90 9.51 -1.58
CA THR A 53 -17.40 10.58 -2.46
C THR A 53 -18.35 11.51 -1.75
N ASN A 54 -19.28 10.98 -0.94
CA ASN A 54 -20.25 11.79 -0.21
C ASN A 54 -19.56 12.68 0.83
N LEU A 55 -18.55 12.15 1.54
CA LEU A 55 -17.76 12.96 2.48
C LEU A 55 -16.90 14.02 1.79
N ALA A 56 -16.48 13.80 0.54
CA ALA A 56 -15.79 14.84 -0.22
C ALA A 56 -16.77 15.94 -0.68
N GLN A 57 -18.01 15.59 -1.01
CA GLN A 57 -19.06 16.57 -1.30
C GLN A 57 -19.48 17.36 -0.04
N GLU A 58 -19.63 16.67 1.09
CA GLU A 58 -20.10 17.21 2.36
C GLU A 58 -19.09 16.92 3.49
N PRO A 59 -17.93 17.61 3.54
CA PRO A 59 -16.87 17.32 4.52
C PRO A 59 -17.30 17.47 5.98
N GLN A 60 -18.34 18.26 6.25
CA GLN A 60 -18.85 18.42 7.62
C GLN A 60 -19.45 17.12 8.16
N ALA A 61 -19.95 16.24 7.29
CA ALA A 61 -20.47 14.93 7.68
C ALA A 61 -19.40 14.03 8.31
N LEU A 62 -18.10 14.34 8.11
CA LEU A 62 -17.01 13.67 8.82
C LEU A 62 -17.09 13.84 10.34
N LEU A 63 -17.71 14.93 10.81
CA LEU A 63 -17.94 15.20 12.23
C LEU A 63 -19.23 14.53 12.76
N ASN A 64 -19.99 13.83 11.92
CA ASN A 64 -21.16 13.10 12.39
C ASN A 64 -20.73 11.98 13.36
N LYS A 65 -21.49 11.81 14.44
CA LYS A 65 -21.22 10.77 15.43
C LYS A 65 -21.31 9.40 14.77
N GLY A 66 -20.25 8.59 14.88
CA GLY A 66 -20.21 7.25 14.30
C GLY A 66 -19.78 7.18 12.83
N GLU A 67 -19.36 8.29 12.21
CA GLU A 67 -18.85 8.24 10.83
C GLU A 67 -17.60 7.36 10.73
N ALA A 68 -17.68 6.28 9.94
CA ALA A 68 -16.66 5.26 9.83
C ALA A 68 -15.30 5.79 9.36
N ARG A 69 -15.28 6.87 8.59
CA ARG A 69 -14.07 7.45 8.00
C ARG A 69 -13.47 8.57 8.84
N GLN A 70 -13.94 8.79 10.07
CA GLN A 70 -13.36 9.77 11.01
C GLN A 70 -11.85 9.62 11.18
N GLY A 71 -11.28 8.42 11.07
CA GLY A 71 -9.82 8.21 11.13
C GLY A 71 -9.05 8.59 9.87
N ARG A 72 -9.71 9.12 8.83
CA ARG A 72 -9.13 9.32 7.49
C ARG A 72 -9.36 10.72 6.89
N PRO A 73 -9.30 11.82 7.66
CA PRO A 73 -9.70 13.15 7.19
C PRO A 73 -8.87 13.64 5.99
N VAL A 74 -7.57 13.35 5.97
CA VAL A 74 -6.69 13.87 4.93
C VAL A 74 -7.00 13.21 3.59
N TYR A 75 -7.44 11.95 3.57
CA TYR A 75 -7.83 11.29 2.33
C TYR A 75 -9.07 11.96 1.72
N ILE A 76 -10.05 12.31 2.56
CA ILE A 76 -11.23 13.08 2.15
C ILE A 76 -10.82 14.45 1.60
N TRP A 77 -9.99 15.19 2.34
CA TRP A 77 -9.55 16.53 1.91
C TRP A 77 -8.75 16.53 0.61
N LEU A 78 -7.97 15.47 0.33
CA LEU A 78 -7.35 15.31 -0.98
C LEU A 78 -8.39 15.11 -2.09
N GLY A 79 -9.45 14.34 -1.81
CA GLY A 79 -10.57 14.16 -2.72
C GLY A 79 -11.27 15.48 -3.04
N ILE A 80 -11.42 16.36 -2.04
CA ILE A 80 -11.98 17.72 -2.22
C ILE A 80 -11.06 18.58 -3.07
N ALA A 81 -9.78 18.64 -2.70
CA ALA A 81 -8.80 19.50 -3.34
C ALA A 81 -8.63 19.17 -4.83
N LEU A 82 -8.77 17.90 -5.20
CA LEU A 82 -8.70 17.46 -6.60
C LEU A 82 -10.07 17.43 -7.29
N GLY A 83 -11.16 17.23 -6.55
CA GLY A 83 -12.52 17.18 -7.09
C GLY A 83 -13.06 18.53 -7.51
N TYR A 84 -12.72 19.60 -6.78
CA TYR A 84 -13.21 20.93 -7.10
C TYR A 84 -12.72 21.44 -8.48
N PRO A 85 -11.43 21.33 -8.85
CA PRO A 85 -10.99 21.65 -10.21
C PRO A 85 -11.64 20.78 -11.30
N VAL A 86 -11.90 19.49 -11.01
CA VAL A 86 -12.57 18.59 -11.96
C VAL A 86 -14.01 19.03 -12.20
N CYS A 87 -14.71 19.43 -11.14
CA CYS A 87 -16.07 19.98 -11.22
C CYS A 87 -16.10 21.23 -12.12
N VAL A 88 -15.23 22.21 -11.87
CA VAL A 88 -15.11 23.42 -12.71
C VAL A 88 -14.79 23.08 -14.16
N PHE A 89 -13.89 22.12 -14.39
CA PHE A 89 -13.57 21.68 -15.76
C PHE A 89 -14.76 21.04 -16.46
N GLN A 90 -15.54 20.21 -15.76
CA GLN A 90 -16.76 19.61 -16.32
C GLN A 90 -17.80 20.69 -16.65
N GLU A 91 -18.04 21.66 -15.78
CA GLU A 91 -18.99 22.76 -16.04
C GLU A 91 -18.58 23.63 -17.25
N LEU A 92 -17.28 23.84 -17.45
CA LEU A 92 -16.77 24.68 -18.53
C LEU A 92 -16.72 23.98 -19.90
N PHE A 93 -16.48 22.67 -19.93
CA PHE A 93 -16.14 21.95 -21.16
C PHE A 93 -17.05 20.77 -21.49
N ALA A 94 -17.80 20.27 -20.52
CA ALA A 94 -18.79 19.24 -20.79
C ALA A 94 -20.11 19.90 -21.16
N GLY A 95 -20.66 19.57 -22.34
CA GLY A 95 -21.97 20.08 -22.76
C GLY A 95 -23.08 19.74 -21.77
N GLU A 96 -24.22 20.44 -21.85
CA GLU A 96 -25.39 20.29 -20.96
C GLU A 96 -25.82 18.83 -20.71
N GLU A 97 -25.59 17.94 -21.68
CA GLU A 97 -25.93 16.52 -21.59
C GLU A 97 -25.10 15.76 -20.52
N LEU A 98 -23.83 16.12 -20.29
CA LEU A 98 -23.02 15.53 -19.21
C LEU A 98 -23.40 16.11 -17.84
N ILE A 99 -23.88 17.35 -17.81
CA ILE A 99 -24.34 18.06 -16.61
C ILE A 99 -25.67 17.46 -16.12
N LEU A 100 -26.63 17.21 -17.01
CA LEU A 100 -27.89 16.54 -16.69
C LEU A 100 -27.68 15.08 -16.19
N LEU A 101 -26.65 14.39 -16.69
CA LEU A 101 -26.30 13.05 -16.21
C LEU A 101 -25.68 13.05 -14.80
N THR A 102 -25.05 14.15 -14.38
CA THR A 102 -24.43 14.33 -13.06
C THR A 102 -25.41 14.88 -12.01
N GLU A 103 -26.48 15.57 -12.41
CA GLU A 103 -27.53 16.11 -11.53
C GLU A 103 -28.49 15.07 -10.91
N GLN A 104 -28.39 13.78 -11.23
CA GLN A 104 -29.09 12.74 -10.47
C GLN A 104 -28.22 12.27 -9.29
N TRP A 105 -28.15 13.13 -8.26
CA TRP A 105 -27.31 13.06 -7.04
C TRP A 105 -27.38 11.76 -6.20
N ASN A 106 -28.25 10.80 -6.52
CA ASN A 106 -28.50 9.63 -5.67
C ASN A 106 -27.91 8.31 -6.17
N THR A 107 -27.20 8.31 -7.31
CA THR A 107 -26.52 7.09 -7.80
C THR A 107 -25.05 7.41 -8.03
N LEU A 108 -24.13 6.60 -7.48
CA LEU A 108 -22.71 6.73 -7.76
C LEU A 108 -22.46 6.52 -9.24
N LYS A 109 -22.44 7.60 -9.99
CA LYS A 109 -21.96 7.58 -11.36
C LYS A 109 -20.46 7.88 -11.33
N PRO A 110 -19.62 7.08 -12.00
CA PRO A 110 -18.19 7.36 -12.17
C PRO A 110 -17.89 8.73 -12.81
N SER A 111 -18.90 9.41 -13.36
CA SER A 111 -18.82 10.80 -13.83
C SER A 111 -18.77 11.84 -12.71
N ASN A 112 -19.06 11.47 -11.45
CA ASN A 112 -18.98 12.38 -10.31
C ASN A 112 -17.55 12.94 -10.16
N PRO A 113 -17.36 14.28 -10.08
CA PRO A 113 -16.04 14.90 -10.06
C PRO A 113 -15.18 14.44 -8.88
N TYR A 114 -15.78 14.17 -7.71
CA TYR A 114 -15.08 13.67 -6.54
C TYR A 114 -14.70 12.19 -6.68
N TYR A 115 -15.50 11.39 -7.39
CA TYR A 115 -15.12 10.02 -7.72
C TYR A 115 -13.86 10.00 -8.60
N ILE A 116 -13.86 10.81 -9.67
CA ILE A 116 -12.71 11.00 -10.56
C ILE A 116 -11.49 11.45 -9.76
N ALA A 117 -11.66 12.38 -8.82
CA ALA A 117 -10.59 12.83 -7.94
C ALA A 117 -9.93 11.68 -7.15
N PHE A 118 -10.71 10.75 -6.61
CA PHE A 118 -10.13 9.59 -5.92
C PHE A 118 -9.41 8.61 -6.87
N VAL A 119 -9.90 8.42 -8.09
CA VAL A 119 -9.16 7.67 -9.12
C VAL A 119 -7.84 8.36 -9.50
N LEU A 120 -7.82 9.70 -9.54
CA LEU A 120 -6.58 10.46 -9.72
C LEU A 120 -5.63 10.30 -8.51
N ILE A 121 -6.15 10.27 -7.29
CA ILE A 121 -5.35 9.98 -6.08
C ILE A 121 -4.72 8.58 -6.19
N ASN A 122 -5.49 7.58 -6.61
CA ASN A 122 -4.99 6.22 -6.85
C ASN A 122 -3.81 6.20 -7.83
N LEU A 123 -3.94 6.89 -8.96
CA LEU A 123 -2.87 7.05 -9.94
C LEU A 123 -1.63 7.73 -9.32
N LEU A 124 -1.82 8.81 -8.56
CA LEU A 124 -0.72 9.54 -7.91
C LEU A 124 0.01 8.68 -6.87
N VAL A 125 -0.72 7.93 -6.04
CA VAL A 125 -0.16 7.01 -5.04
C VAL A 125 0.75 5.98 -5.70
N LEU A 126 0.32 5.41 -6.83
CA LEU A 126 1.11 4.44 -7.58
C LEU A 126 2.32 5.06 -8.25
N ILE A 127 2.19 6.24 -8.87
CA ILE A 127 3.32 6.96 -9.46
C ILE A 127 4.41 7.23 -8.40
N VAL A 128 4.00 7.63 -7.19
CA VAL A 128 4.92 7.84 -6.06
C VAL A 128 5.55 6.53 -5.62
N ALA A 129 4.79 5.44 -5.52
CA ALA A 129 5.33 4.12 -5.20
C ALA A 129 6.38 3.69 -6.25
N LEU A 130 6.07 3.81 -7.53
CA LEU A 130 6.99 3.48 -8.62
C LEU A 130 8.23 4.38 -8.62
N HIS A 131 8.10 5.67 -8.27
CA HIS A 131 9.25 6.55 -8.09
C HIS A 131 10.23 5.96 -7.07
N PHE A 132 9.74 5.51 -5.91
CA PHE A 132 10.58 4.89 -4.90
C PHE A 132 11.14 3.53 -5.33
N VAL A 133 10.40 2.73 -6.12
CA VAL A 133 10.95 1.50 -6.72
C VAL A 133 12.15 1.82 -7.62
N TRP A 134 12.07 2.85 -8.47
CA TRP A 134 13.21 3.30 -9.28
C TRP A 134 14.39 3.78 -8.42
N ARG A 135 14.13 4.46 -7.29
CA ARG A 135 15.18 4.87 -6.36
C ARG A 135 15.85 3.67 -5.69
N ILE A 136 15.09 2.65 -5.29
CA ILE A 136 15.61 1.39 -4.74
C ILE A 136 16.44 0.68 -5.82
N ALA A 137 15.92 0.54 -7.03
CA ALA A 137 16.61 -0.07 -8.17
C ALA A 137 17.95 0.60 -8.48
N GLY A 138 17.97 1.94 -8.48
CA GLY A 138 19.20 2.72 -8.69
C GLY A 138 20.28 2.44 -7.65
N LYS A 139 19.90 2.33 -6.36
CA LYS A 139 20.85 1.95 -5.29
C LYS A 139 21.35 0.51 -5.41
N LEU A 140 20.55 -0.38 -5.97
CA LEU A 140 20.95 -1.77 -6.21
C LEU A 140 21.84 -1.93 -7.46
N GLY A 141 21.97 -0.87 -8.28
CA GLY A 141 22.61 -0.93 -9.59
C GLY A 141 21.86 -1.82 -10.57
N ALA A 142 20.52 -1.88 -10.43
CA ALA A 142 19.69 -2.77 -11.23
C ALA A 142 19.50 -2.27 -12.66
N ASN A 143 19.39 -3.22 -13.59
CA ASN A 143 19.08 -2.92 -14.99
C ASN A 143 17.64 -2.40 -15.14
N SER A 144 17.41 -1.48 -16.09
CA SER A 144 16.08 -0.90 -16.35
C SER A 144 15.04 -1.92 -16.79
N TYR A 145 15.41 -2.95 -17.57
CA TYR A 145 14.51 -4.02 -17.99
C TYR A 145 14.08 -4.90 -16.80
N LEU A 146 15.02 -5.21 -15.90
CA LEU A 146 14.71 -5.93 -14.65
C LEU A 146 13.76 -5.10 -13.78
N THR A 147 14.06 -3.81 -13.64
CA THR A 147 13.25 -2.89 -12.83
C THR A 147 11.83 -2.76 -13.40
N LEU A 148 11.70 -2.60 -14.72
CA LEU A 148 10.40 -2.50 -15.38
C LEU A 148 9.59 -3.80 -15.23
N GLY A 149 10.22 -4.97 -15.40
CA GLY A 149 9.54 -6.25 -15.19
C GLY A 149 9.01 -6.42 -13.76
N ILE A 150 9.79 -5.99 -12.76
CA ILE A 150 9.38 -5.99 -11.35
C ILE A 150 8.26 -4.99 -11.08
N ILE A 151 8.27 -3.81 -11.72
CA ILE A 151 7.17 -2.84 -11.62
C ILE A 151 5.88 -3.44 -12.18
N VAL A 152 5.94 -4.07 -13.36
CA VAL A 152 4.77 -4.73 -13.95
C VAL A 152 4.26 -5.83 -13.02
N LEU A 153 5.16 -6.66 -12.47
CA LEU A 153 4.80 -7.71 -11.52
C LEU A 153 4.13 -7.11 -10.27
N LEU A 154 4.73 -6.08 -9.69
CA LEU A 154 4.20 -5.39 -8.51
C LEU A 154 2.79 -4.85 -8.73
N LEU A 155 2.46 -4.37 -9.92
CA LEU A 155 1.12 -3.85 -10.25
C LEU A 155 0.16 -4.92 -10.79
N SER A 156 0.66 -6.07 -11.23
CA SER A 156 -0.14 -7.20 -11.71
C SER A 156 -0.69 -8.00 -10.52
N ASN A 157 -1.63 -7.43 -9.79
CA ASN A 157 -2.21 -8.07 -8.62
C ASN A 157 -3.67 -7.65 -8.35
N GLY A 158 -4.33 -8.40 -7.47
CA GLY A 158 -5.75 -8.20 -7.15
C GLY A 158 -6.11 -6.83 -6.57
N LEU A 159 -5.20 -6.17 -5.83
CA LEU A 159 -5.46 -4.81 -5.33
C LEU A 159 -5.60 -3.80 -6.46
N MET A 160 -4.72 -3.89 -7.47
CA MET A 160 -4.80 -3.00 -8.64
C MET A 160 -6.09 -3.23 -9.42
N LYS A 161 -6.44 -4.50 -9.67
CA LYS A 161 -7.68 -4.84 -10.36
C LYS A 161 -8.92 -4.33 -9.61
N ALA A 162 -8.99 -4.57 -8.30
CA ALA A 162 -10.18 -4.28 -7.52
C ALA A 162 -10.32 -2.79 -7.12
N PHE A 163 -9.20 -2.07 -6.96
CA PHE A 163 -9.23 -0.75 -6.33
C PHE A 163 -8.70 0.41 -7.17
N PHE A 164 -8.15 0.19 -8.38
CA PHE A 164 -7.65 1.32 -9.18
C PHE A 164 -8.77 2.26 -9.60
N TRP A 165 -9.84 1.71 -10.17
CA TRP A 165 -10.98 2.48 -10.70
C TRP A 165 -12.02 2.86 -9.65
N THR A 166 -11.76 2.62 -8.36
CA THR A 166 -12.72 2.89 -7.29
C THR A 166 -12.16 3.86 -6.25
N ALA A 167 -13.02 4.66 -5.63
CA ALA A 167 -12.62 5.55 -4.55
C ALA A 167 -12.30 4.73 -3.29
N HIS A 168 -11.03 4.38 -3.07
CA HIS A 168 -10.60 3.64 -1.90
C HIS A 168 -9.09 3.80 -1.61
N GLN A 169 -8.74 3.76 -0.33
CA GLN A 169 -7.37 3.79 0.19
C GLN A 169 -6.50 2.53 -0.05
N GLN A 170 -6.99 1.43 -0.62
CA GLN A 170 -6.22 0.16 -0.60
C GLN A 170 -4.88 0.22 -1.36
N LEU A 171 -4.72 1.12 -2.33
CA LEU A 171 -3.45 1.26 -3.05
C LEU A 171 -2.31 1.81 -2.18
N PHE A 172 -2.61 2.40 -1.02
CA PHE A 172 -1.59 2.69 -0.02
C PHE A 172 -0.91 1.42 0.54
N ALA A 173 -1.55 0.25 0.44
CA ALA A 173 -0.92 -1.04 0.75
C ALA A 173 0.24 -1.39 -0.20
N ILE A 174 0.34 -0.74 -1.37
CA ILE A 174 1.51 -0.81 -2.25
C ILE A 174 2.55 0.24 -1.85
N LEU A 175 2.13 1.49 -1.66
CA LEU A 175 3.05 2.61 -1.36
C LEU A 175 3.78 2.43 -0.04
N VAL A 176 3.09 2.09 1.05
CA VAL A 176 3.66 2.07 2.40
C VAL A 176 4.83 1.08 2.53
N PRO A 177 4.72 -0.20 2.11
CA PRO A 177 5.86 -1.11 2.18
C PRO A 177 7.02 -0.70 1.27
N VAL A 178 6.75 -0.15 0.08
CA VAL A 178 7.81 0.38 -0.80
C VAL A 178 8.55 1.54 -0.13
N LEU A 179 7.81 2.45 0.51
CA LEU A 179 8.38 3.57 1.26
C LEU A 179 9.18 3.08 2.48
N ALA A 180 8.70 2.05 3.18
CA ALA A 180 9.43 1.42 4.29
C ALA A 180 10.78 0.85 3.84
N VAL A 181 10.82 0.14 2.70
CA VAL A 181 12.09 -0.32 2.10
C VAL A 181 12.97 0.86 1.73
N TYR A 182 12.41 1.91 1.13
CA TYR A 182 13.20 3.09 0.75
C TYR A 182 13.83 3.78 1.97
N ILE A 183 13.08 3.94 3.07
CA ILE A 183 13.58 4.52 4.34
C ILE A 183 14.73 3.69 4.90
N LEU A 184 14.58 2.36 4.97
CA LEU A 184 15.62 1.49 5.52
C LEU A 184 16.89 1.38 4.64
N THR A 185 16.80 1.79 3.37
CA THR A 185 17.89 1.70 2.39
C THR A 185 18.56 3.02 2.06
N ASP A 186 17.95 4.18 2.34
CA ASP A 186 18.59 5.49 2.14
C ASP A 186 19.34 5.94 3.39
N ASN A 187 20.65 5.73 3.41
CA ASN A 187 21.47 6.22 4.51
C ASN A 187 21.43 7.76 4.62
N ARG A 188 21.10 8.51 3.55
CA ARG A 188 21.05 9.98 3.58
C ARG A 188 19.86 10.53 4.37
N ILE A 189 18.77 9.76 4.46
CA ILE A 189 17.60 10.11 5.25
C ILE A 189 17.99 10.32 6.72
N VAL A 190 18.94 9.49 7.20
CA VAL A 190 19.31 9.32 8.60
C VAL A 190 20.16 10.46 9.15
N HIS A 191 20.98 11.09 8.31
CA HIS A 191 22.06 11.97 8.79
C HIS A 191 21.58 13.35 9.23
N SER A 192 20.36 13.77 8.85
CA SER A 192 19.80 15.06 9.22
C SER A 192 18.62 14.88 10.14
N TRP A 193 18.71 15.45 11.34
CA TRP A 193 17.59 15.49 12.28
C TRP A 193 16.33 16.12 11.65
N LYS A 194 16.51 17.14 10.79
CA LYS A 194 15.42 17.78 10.05
C LYS A 194 14.69 16.78 9.16
N ASN A 195 15.42 15.89 8.50
CA ASN A 195 14.81 14.85 7.66
C ASN A 195 14.00 13.86 8.49
N ASN A 196 14.53 13.44 9.65
CA ASN A 196 13.80 12.54 10.55
C ASN A 196 12.50 13.17 11.06
N LEU A 197 12.50 14.47 11.38
CA LEU A 197 11.26 15.17 11.74
C LEU A 197 10.27 15.25 10.58
N VAL A 198 10.75 15.59 9.39
CA VAL A 198 9.89 15.69 8.21
C VAL A 198 9.27 14.34 7.90
N ILE A 199 10.03 13.24 7.99
CA ILE A 199 9.49 11.90 7.76
C ILE A 199 8.55 11.49 8.90
N GLY A 200 8.86 11.85 10.14
CA GLY A 200 7.95 11.68 11.28
C GLY A 200 6.60 12.37 11.01
N LEU A 201 6.63 13.64 10.66
CA LEU A 201 5.44 14.45 10.39
C LEU A 201 4.66 13.93 9.17
N VAL A 202 5.34 13.65 8.05
CA VAL A 202 4.73 13.11 6.83
C VAL A 202 4.14 11.73 7.10
N GLY A 203 4.82 10.89 7.88
CA GLY A 203 4.30 9.58 8.30
C GLY A 203 3.07 9.70 9.20
N GLY A 204 3.07 10.67 10.12
CA GLY A 204 1.93 10.98 10.98
C GLY A 204 0.71 11.51 10.22
N VAL A 205 0.93 12.43 9.27
CA VAL A 205 -0.11 12.86 8.32
C VAL A 205 -0.58 11.68 7.46
N GLY A 206 0.34 10.78 7.09
CA GLY A 206 0.03 9.53 6.42
C GLY A 206 -0.94 8.63 7.20
N MET A 207 -0.89 8.62 8.54
CA MET A 207 -1.88 7.86 9.34
C MET A 207 -3.32 8.39 9.17
N LEU A 208 -3.46 9.70 8.87
CA LEU A 208 -4.74 10.32 8.52
C LEU A 208 -5.17 10.05 7.07
N LEU A 209 -4.30 9.45 6.25
CA LEU A 209 -4.66 8.90 4.94
C LEU A 209 -5.07 7.44 5.06
N TYR A 210 -4.25 6.64 5.76
CA TYR A 210 -4.41 5.20 5.86
C TYR A 210 -3.64 4.64 7.05
N GLY A 211 -4.24 3.68 7.78
CA GLY A 211 -3.70 3.19 9.05
C GLY A 211 -2.29 2.58 8.95
N ASN A 212 -1.97 1.96 7.80
CA ASN A 212 -0.69 1.26 7.60
C ASN A 212 0.53 2.15 7.71
N PHE A 213 0.40 3.47 7.56
CA PHE A 213 1.54 4.38 7.73
C PHE A 213 2.21 4.24 9.10
N ILE A 214 1.50 3.72 10.12
CA ILE A 214 2.09 3.36 11.43
C ILE A 214 3.32 2.45 11.32
N LEU A 215 3.40 1.61 10.27
CA LEU A 215 4.52 0.71 10.02
C LEU A 215 5.81 1.43 9.60
N LEU A 216 5.76 2.72 9.28
CA LEU A 216 6.95 3.53 9.03
C LEU A 216 7.68 3.91 10.32
N LEU A 217 6.98 3.96 11.46
CA LEU A 217 7.56 4.31 12.75
C LEU A 217 8.69 3.35 13.20
N PRO A 218 8.51 2.01 13.22
CA PRO A 218 9.62 1.10 13.55
C PRO A 218 10.78 1.18 12.53
N CYS A 219 10.50 1.55 11.27
CA CYS A 219 11.56 1.77 10.28
C CYS A 219 12.43 2.98 10.66
N LEU A 220 11.80 4.07 11.12
CA LEU A 220 12.50 5.24 11.66
C LEU A 220 13.35 4.88 12.89
N PHE A 221 12.85 4.02 13.77
CA PHE A 221 13.62 3.58 14.94
C PHE A 221 14.86 2.80 14.57
N ILE A 222 14.78 1.86 13.62
CA ILE A 222 15.95 1.11 13.16
C ILE A 222 16.98 2.06 12.54
N VAL A 223 16.50 3.00 11.74
CA VAL A 223 17.33 4.04 11.13
C VAL A 223 18.07 4.85 12.20
N LEU A 224 17.36 5.34 13.22
CA LEU A 224 17.95 6.09 14.34
C LEU A 224 18.90 5.23 15.18
N PHE A 225 18.56 3.97 15.41
CA PHE A 225 19.35 3.03 16.21
C PHE A 225 20.71 2.76 15.58
N ARG A 226 20.78 2.66 14.25
CA ARG A 226 22.04 2.53 13.50
C ARG A 226 22.99 3.69 13.72
N GLU A 227 22.47 4.91 13.85
CA GLU A 227 23.29 6.10 14.14
C GLU A 227 23.99 5.99 15.51
N VAL A 228 23.35 5.33 16.49
CA VAL A 228 23.89 5.13 17.84
C VAL A 228 24.98 4.09 17.88
N LEU A 229 24.79 2.97 17.19
CA LEU A 229 25.78 1.90 17.17
C LEU A 229 27.14 2.39 16.67
N GLY A 230 27.16 3.39 15.77
CA GLY A 230 28.39 4.03 15.30
C GLY A 230 29.00 5.07 16.24
N ASN A 231 28.19 5.81 17.01
CA ASN A 231 28.64 7.01 17.74
C ASN A 231 28.53 6.93 19.28
N LYS A 232 27.96 5.86 19.85
CA LYS A 232 27.73 5.63 21.29
C LYS A 232 26.94 6.74 22.04
N LYS A 233 26.24 7.64 21.33
CA LYS A 233 25.48 8.77 21.91
C LYS A 233 24.03 8.39 22.25
N TRP A 234 23.83 7.48 23.21
CA TRP A 234 22.51 6.95 23.60
C TRP A 234 21.48 8.02 24.01
N LEU A 235 21.91 9.06 24.74
CA LEU A 235 21.00 10.13 25.15
C LEU A 235 20.43 10.90 23.94
N LYS A 236 21.26 11.19 22.92
CA LYS A 236 20.79 11.87 21.70
C LYS A 236 19.78 11.00 20.95
N PHE A 237 19.96 9.68 20.96
CA PHE A 237 18.98 8.77 20.37
C PHE A 237 17.68 8.73 21.14
N LEU A 238 17.72 8.62 22.47
CA LEU A 238 16.51 8.63 23.27
C LEU A 238 15.68 9.90 22.98
N VAL A 239 16.32 11.07 22.99
CA VAL A 239 15.68 12.34 22.66
C VAL A 239 15.10 12.33 21.24
N LYS A 240 15.90 11.94 20.23
CA LYS A 240 15.44 11.87 18.83
C LYS A 240 14.26 10.90 18.66
N THR A 241 14.30 9.75 19.32
CA THR A 241 13.25 8.72 19.26
C THR A 241 11.97 9.23 19.91
N VAL A 242 12.03 9.79 21.12
CA VAL A 242 10.86 10.35 21.81
C VAL A 242 10.25 11.50 21.00
N MET A 243 11.07 12.42 20.49
CA MET A 243 10.59 13.50 19.62
C MET A 243 10.00 12.97 18.31
N GLY A 244 10.63 11.96 17.71
CA GLY A 244 10.15 11.31 16.50
C GLY A 244 8.77 10.67 16.70
N VAL A 245 8.56 9.94 17.81
CA VAL A 245 7.25 9.40 18.20
C VAL A 245 6.23 10.52 18.38
N PHE A 246 6.58 11.55 19.14
CA PHE A 246 5.68 12.66 19.41
C PHE A 246 5.22 13.33 18.10
N ILE A 247 6.16 13.66 17.21
CA ILE A 247 5.87 14.31 15.93
C ILE A 247 5.09 13.40 14.99
N PHE A 248 5.38 12.10 15.00
CA PHE A 248 4.65 11.11 14.20
C PHE A 248 3.21 10.93 14.71
N SER A 249 2.98 10.88 16.02
CA SER A 249 1.65 10.71 16.59
C SER A 249 0.83 12.00 16.63
N ALA A 250 1.48 13.17 16.62
CA ALA A 250 0.83 14.47 16.78
C ALA A 250 -0.32 14.72 15.79
N PRO A 251 -0.20 14.49 14.46
CA PRO A 251 -1.31 14.72 13.54
C PRO A 251 -2.58 13.93 13.89
N MET A 252 -2.44 12.65 14.22
CA MET A 252 -3.55 11.79 14.62
C MET A 252 -4.17 12.26 15.95
N LEU A 253 -3.34 12.56 16.95
CA LEU A 253 -3.81 13.00 18.27
C LEU A 253 -4.51 14.35 18.21
N ILE A 254 -3.97 15.30 17.43
CA ILE A 254 -4.59 16.61 17.20
C ILE A 254 -5.95 16.44 16.54
N TRP A 255 -6.05 15.57 15.53
CA TRP A 255 -7.33 15.30 14.87
C TRP A 255 -8.35 14.66 15.81
N ILE A 256 -7.96 13.64 16.59
CA ILE A 256 -8.83 13.03 17.60
C ILE A 256 -9.32 14.08 18.61
N ALA A 257 -8.42 14.93 19.11
CA ALA A 257 -8.76 15.99 20.06
C ALA A 257 -9.73 17.00 19.44
N PHE A 258 -9.50 17.40 18.18
CA PHE A 258 -10.38 18.29 17.44
C PHE A 258 -11.79 17.69 17.30
N VAL A 259 -11.91 16.44 16.83
CA VAL A 259 -13.22 15.76 16.69
C VAL A 259 -13.92 15.68 18.04
N LYS A 260 -13.23 15.20 19.09
CA LYS A 260 -13.81 15.14 20.45
C LYS A 260 -14.29 16.50 20.95
N SER A 261 -13.56 17.58 20.67
CA SER A 261 -13.95 18.94 21.06
C SER A 261 -15.22 19.44 20.34
N ARG A 262 -15.53 18.89 19.15
CA ARG A 262 -16.68 19.29 18.34
C ARG A 262 -17.91 18.40 18.55
N THR A 263 -17.71 17.12 18.78
CA THR A 263 -18.77 16.10 18.73
C THR A 263 -18.96 15.36 20.05
N GLY A 264 -18.07 15.58 21.02
CA GLY A 264 -18.03 14.86 22.30
C GLY A 264 -17.42 13.45 22.24
N SER A 265 -17.18 12.88 21.06
CA SER A 265 -16.64 11.52 20.91
C SER A 265 -15.88 11.33 19.60
N TYR A 266 -14.94 10.39 19.57
CA TYR A 266 -14.23 10.00 18.36
C TYR A 266 -14.54 8.53 18.07
N TYR A 267 -14.96 8.23 16.84
CA TYR A 267 -15.27 6.88 16.40
C TYR A 267 -14.13 6.33 15.53
N SER A 268 -13.75 5.08 15.78
CA SER A 268 -12.87 4.30 14.89
C SER A 268 -13.60 3.02 14.52
N HIS A 269 -13.99 2.94 13.26
CA HIS A 269 -14.69 1.80 12.72
C HIS A 269 -13.91 0.50 12.88
N GLU A 270 -12.59 0.57 12.68
CA GLU A 270 -11.70 -0.58 12.81
C GLU A 270 -11.62 -1.13 14.24
N VAL A 271 -11.72 -0.27 15.24
CA VAL A 271 -11.70 -0.65 16.65
C VAL A 271 -13.08 -1.12 17.11
N GLU A 272 -14.14 -0.40 16.75
CA GLU A 272 -15.50 -0.66 17.24
C GLU A 272 -16.14 -1.85 16.54
N GLN A 273 -16.10 -1.91 15.20
CA GLN A 273 -16.75 -2.98 14.44
C GLN A 273 -15.85 -4.21 14.28
N TYR A 274 -14.57 -4.02 13.94
CA TYR A 274 -13.68 -5.14 13.64
C TYR A 274 -12.80 -5.58 14.82
N ARG A 275 -12.89 -4.89 15.97
CA ARG A 275 -12.07 -5.15 17.16
C ARG A 275 -10.58 -5.27 16.85
N GLN A 276 -10.09 -4.51 15.86
CA GLN A 276 -8.72 -4.64 15.40
C GLN A 276 -7.75 -4.37 16.55
N PHE A 277 -6.85 -5.32 16.80
CA PHE A 277 -5.93 -5.39 17.95
C PHE A 277 -6.59 -5.47 19.34
N VAL A 278 -7.83 -5.01 19.51
CA VAL A 278 -8.55 -5.02 20.79
C VAL A 278 -8.99 -6.43 21.20
N TRP A 279 -9.23 -7.31 20.23
CA TRP A 279 -9.56 -8.72 20.49
C TRP A 279 -8.55 -9.42 21.42
N ILE A 280 -7.29 -8.97 21.44
CA ILE A 280 -6.24 -9.51 22.32
C ILE A 280 -6.61 -9.25 23.78
N LEU A 281 -6.97 -8.00 24.10
CA LEU A 281 -7.36 -7.59 25.45
C LEU A 281 -8.66 -8.25 25.87
N ASP A 282 -9.63 -8.33 24.96
CA ASP A 282 -10.91 -9.02 25.18
C ASP A 282 -10.69 -10.49 25.53
N ALA A 283 -9.88 -11.20 24.72
CA ALA A 283 -9.60 -12.61 24.94
C ALA A 283 -8.80 -12.86 26.23
N PHE A 284 -7.95 -11.93 26.66
CA PHE A 284 -7.30 -11.99 27.97
C PHE A 284 -8.30 -11.82 29.12
N ALA A 285 -9.20 -10.82 29.03
CA ALA A 285 -10.22 -10.56 30.04
C ALA A 285 -11.19 -11.75 30.20
N GLU A 286 -11.49 -12.44 29.10
CA GLU A 286 -12.36 -13.62 29.07
C GLU A 286 -11.65 -14.94 29.43
N GLY A 287 -10.33 -14.92 29.63
CA GLY A 287 -9.54 -16.15 29.87
C GLY A 287 -9.43 -17.08 28.67
N ALA A 288 -9.79 -16.62 27.46
CA ALA A 288 -9.83 -17.39 26.22
C ALA A 288 -8.64 -17.12 25.27
N PHE A 289 -7.60 -16.43 25.76
CA PHE A 289 -6.48 -15.92 24.95
C PHE A 289 -5.88 -16.94 23.97
N PHE A 290 -5.47 -18.13 24.44
CA PHE A 290 -4.83 -19.12 23.57
C PHE A 290 -5.77 -19.68 22.49
N LYS A 291 -7.07 -19.80 22.80
CA LYS A 291 -8.08 -20.24 21.82
C LYS A 291 -8.29 -19.17 20.75
N ALA A 292 -8.46 -17.91 21.15
CA ALA A 292 -8.58 -16.78 20.24
C ALA A 292 -7.33 -16.62 19.37
N LEU A 293 -6.14 -16.72 19.97
CA LEU A 293 -4.86 -16.67 19.27
C LEU A 293 -4.75 -17.76 18.21
N GLY A 294 -5.07 -19.01 18.56
CA GLY A 294 -5.05 -20.13 17.61
C GLY A 294 -6.02 -19.94 16.45
N SER A 295 -7.25 -19.50 16.72
CA SER A 295 -8.26 -19.25 15.67
C SER A 295 -7.85 -18.11 14.74
N ASN A 296 -7.39 -16.99 15.31
CA ASN A 296 -7.01 -15.81 14.55
C ASN A 296 -5.75 -16.05 13.71
N LEU A 297 -4.71 -16.65 14.30
CA LEU A 297 -3.51 -17.01 13.54
C LEU A 297 -3.81 -18.08 12.49
N GLY A 298 -4.68 -19.06 12.78
CA GLY A 298 -5.10 -20.05 11.79
C GLY A 298 -5.77 -19.43 10.57
N ALA A 299 -6.72 -18.51 10.79
CA ALA A 299 -7.40 -17.78 9.73
C ALA A 299 -6.40 -16.93 8.90
N TYR A 300 -5.50 -16.21 9.57
CA TYR A 300 -4.48 -15.42 8.89
C TYR A 300 -3.51 -16.28 8.07
N VAL A 301 -3.02 -17.38 8.63
CA VAL A 301 -2.09 -18.30 7.95
C VAL A 301 -2.73 -18.90 6.71
N ALA A 302 -4.01 -19.27 6.76
CA ALA A 302 -4.74 -19.78 5.59
C ALA A 302 -4.73 -18.76 4.44
N LEU A 303 -5.04 -17.49 4.72
CA LEU A 303 -4.98 -16.42 3.72
C LEU A 303 -3.55 -16.13 3.24
N PHE A 304 -2.58 -16.14 4.15
CA PHE A 304 -1.16 -15.96 3.83
C PHE A 304 -0.65 -17.06 2.89
N VAL A 305 -1.03 -18.32 3.14
CA VAL A 305 -0.68 -19.47 2.28
C VAL A 305 -1.26 -19.28 0.88
N LYS A 306 -2.52 -18.83 0.78
CA LYS A 306 -3.16 -18.56 -0.51
C LYS A 306 -2.50 -17.41 -1.28
N THR A 307 -2.17 -16.32 -0.59
CA THR A 307 -1.82 -15.04 -1.25
C THR A 307 -0.32 -14.78 -1.38
N ILE A 308 0.48 -15.13 -0.37
CA ILE A 308 1.90 -14.73 -0.26
C ILE A 308 2.86 -15.92 -0.41
N LEU A 309 2.49 -17.12 0.04
CA LEU A 309 3.39 -18.28 0.03
C LEU A 309 3.97 -18.60 -1.37
N PRO A 310 3.22 -18.56 -2.50
CA PRO A 310 3.80 -18.82 -3.81
C PRO A 310 4.99 -17.89 -4.13
N TRP A 311 4.87 -16.61 -3.79
CA TRP A 311 5.92 -15.61 -3.98
C TRP A 311 7.09 -15.82 -3.01
N LEU A 312 6.80 -16.22 -1.77
CA LEU A 312 7.83 -16.54 -0.80
C LEU A 312 8.66 -17.77 -1.24
N VAL A 313 8.03 -18.78 -1.84
CA VAL A 313 8.74 -19.94 -2.42
C VAL A 313 9.68 -19.50 -3.54
N VAL A 314 9.22 -18.63 -4.44
CA VAL A 314 10.09 -18.04 -5.49
C VAL A 314 11.28 -17.32 -4.87
N PHE A 315 11.06 -16.49 -3.84
CA PHE A 315 12.14 -15.84 -3.11
C PHE A 315 13.14 -16.83 -2.49
N ILE A 316 12.66 -17.89 -1.83
CA ILE A 316 13.51 -18.90 -1.19
C ILE A 316 14.38 -19.60 -2.24
N ILE A 317 13.80 -20.00 -3.38
CA ILE A 317 14.54 -20.63 -4.48
C ILE A 317 15.66 -19.70 -4.97
N LEU A 318 15.33 -18.43 -5.24
CA LEU A 318 16.33 -17.44 -5.67
C LEU A 318 17.41 -17.23 -4.61
N ARG A 319 17.05 -17.21 -3.33
CA ARG A 319 18.01 -17.09 -2.23
C ARG A 319 18.97 -18.28 -2.17
N VAL A 320 18.48 -19.50 -2.36
CA VAL A 320 19.31 -20.71 -2.41
C VAL A 320 20.26 -20.67 -3.61
N VAL A 321 19.75 -20.32 -4.80
CA VAL A 321 20.57 -20.16 -6.00
C VAL A 321 21.66 -19.12 -5.77
N ASN A 322 21.30 -17.96 -5.22
CA ASN A 322 22.24 -16.90 -4.96
C ASN A 322 23.29 -17.32 -3.90
N TYR A 323 22.89 -18.03 -2.84
CA TYR A 323 23.82 -18.56 -1.85
C TYR A 323 24.85 -19.52 -2.46
N ILE A 324 24.43 -20.38 -3.39
CA ILE A 324 25.35 -21.30 -4.11
C ILE A 324 26.34 -20.51 -4.97
N LEU A 325 25.89 -19.45 -5.64
CA LEU A 325 26.75 -18.58 -6.46
C LEU A 325 27.70 -17.72 -5.62
N GLU A 326 27.24 -17.24 -4.46
CA GLU A 326 27.99 -16.37 -3.54
C GLU A 326 29.12 -17.09 -2.81
N LYS A 327 29.02 -18.41 -2.58
CA LYS A 327 30.07 -19.19 -1.88
C LYS A 327 31.49 -19.00 -2.44
N LYS A 328 31.61 -18.51 -3.67
CA LYS A 328 32.89 -18.29 -4.36
C LYS A 328 33.48 -16.89 -4.17
N LYS A 329 32.82 -15.97 -3.42
CA LYS A 329 33.21 -14.56 -3.34
C LYS A 329 33.07 -13.97 -1.94
N GLU A 330 33.82 -12.89 -1.69
CA GLU A 330 33.75 -12.11 -0.46
C GLU A 330 32.38 -11.44 -0.31
N LYS A 331 31.82 -11.49 0.91
CA LYS A 331 30.48 -10.97 1.18
C LYS A 331 30.52 -9.46 1.38
N ASP A 332 29.82 -8.74 0.52
CA ASP A 332 29.58 -7.31 0.71
C ASP A 332 28.65 -7.05 1.93
N VAL A 333 29.13 -6.23 2.86
CA VAL A 333 28.40 -5.82 4.08
C VAL A 333 27.09 -5.12 3.72
N GLN A 334 27.07 -4.29 2.67
CA GLN A 334 25.89 -3.55 2.26
C GLN A 334 24.79 -4.49 1.73
N THR A 335 25.18 -5.51 0.97
CA THR A 335 24.29 -6.57 0.49
C THR A 335 23.65 -7.33 1.65
N ASN A 336 24.41 -7.69 2.68
CA ASN A 336 23.85 -8.36 3.87
C ASN A 336 22.91 -7.45 4.67
N LEU A 337 23.27 -6.17 4.83
CA LEU A 337 22.41 -5.19 5.51
C LEU A 337 21.05 -5.04 4.79
N MET A 338 21.06 -5.00 3.45
CA MET A 338 19.85 -4.94 2.66
C MET A 338 18.96 -6.18 2.86
N ARG A 339 19.55 -7.38 2.93
CA ARG A 339 18.78 -8.61 3.25
C ARG A 339 18.11 -8.54 4.61
N TRP A 340 18.85 -8.10 5.62
CA TRP A 340 18.31 -7.95 6.97
C TRP A 340 17.20 -6.90 7.05
N ASN A 341 17.34 -5.79 6.32
CA ASN A 341 16.27 -4.79 6.18
C ASN A 341 14.99 -5.41 5.61
N LEU A 342 15.11 -6.14 4.51
CA LEU A 342 13.95 -6.72 3.83
C LEU A 342 13.30 -7.82 4.67
N LEU A 343 14.10 -8.68 5.32
CA LEU A 343 13.58 -9.70 6.23
C LEU A 343 12.89 -9.07 7.44
N PHE A 344 13.49 -8.03 8.03
CA PHE A 344 12.86 -7.28 9.11
C PHE A 344 11.50 -6.71 8.67
N LEU A 345 11.41 -6.08 7.50
CA LEU A 345 10.15 -5.53 7.00
C LEU A 345 9.11 -6.62 6.74
N PHE A 346 9.53 -7.75 6.17
CA PHE A 346 8.63 -8.87 5.96
C PHE A 346 8.05 -9.37 7.28
N VAL A 347 8.90 -9.58 8.30
CA VAL A 347 8.46 -10.00 9.64
C VAL A 347 7.58 -8.93 10.29
N LEU A 348 7.94 -7.66 10.19
CA LEU A 348 7.17 -6.54 10.75
C LEU A 348 5.74 -6.51 10.18
N PHE A 349 5.61 -6.54 8.85
CA PHE A 349 4.30 -6.54 8.20
C PHE A 349 3.55 -7.83 8.54
N PHE A 350 4.23 -8.98 8.52
CA PHE A 350 3.60 -10.27 8.83
C PHE A 350 3.00 -10.28 10.24
N VAL A 351 3.76 -9.84 11.24
CA VAL A 351 3.32 -9.79 12.64
C VAL A 351 2.20 -8.76 12.81
N PHE A 352 2.32 -7.58 12.21
CA PHE A 352 1.29 -6.54 12.30
C PHE A 352 -0.06 -7.06 11.80
N TYR A 353 -0.10 -7.66 10.61
CA TYR A 353 -1.34 -8.21 10.06
C TYR A 353 -1.79 -9.46 10.81
N ALA A 354 -0.88 -10.34 11.23
CA ALA A 354 -1.23 -11.51 12.02
C ALA A 354 -1.93 -11.15 13.33
N LEU A 355 -1.57 -10.04 13.97
CA LEU A 355 -2.17 -9.60 15.23
C LEU A 355 -3.40 -8.71 15.06
N MET A 356 -3.77 -8.35 13.83
CA MET A 356 -4.88 -7.42 13.57
C MET A 356 -6.23 -7.98 14.04
N GLY A 357 -6.49 -9.28 13.90
CA GLY A 357 -7.74 -9.93 14.33
C GLY A 357 -8.90 -9.84 13.35
N PHE A 358 -8.71 -9.17 12.22
CA PHE A 358 -9.63 -9.15 11.09
C PHE A 358 -8.86 -9.45 9.81
N TYR A 359 -9.25 -10.51 9.10
CA TYR A 359 -8.46 -11.05 8.00
C TYR A 359 -9.27 -11.06 6.71
N ASN A 360 -8.75 -10.34 5.74
CA ASN A 360 -9.29 -10.25 4.39
C ASN A 360 -8.10 -10.31 3.42
N GLU A 361 -8.28 -10.90 2.25
CA GLU A 361 -7.22 -11.05 1.23
C GLU A 361 -6.55 -9.71 0.90
N ARG A 362 -7.31 -8.61 0.83
CA ARG A 362 -6.74 -7.28 0.54
C ARG A 362 -5.72 -6.81 1.58
N LEU A 363 -5.85 -7.25 2.83
CA LEU A 363 -4.96 -6.87 3.92
C LEU A 363 -3.66 -7.70 3.87
N THR A 364 -3.75 -9.00 3.60
CA THR A 364 -2.56 -9.86 3.46
C THR A 364 -1.71 -9.44 2.26
N MET A 365 -2.32 -8.86 1.22
CA MET A 365 -1.62 -8.31 0.05
C MET A 365 -0.67 -7.14 0.38
N ALA A 366 -0.70 -6.55 1.56
CA ALA A 366 0.32 -5.58 1.97
C ALA A 366 1.73 -6.20 2.14
N LEU A 367 1.83 -7.53 2.30
CA LEU A 367 3.11 -8.26 2.26
C LEU A 367 3.64 -8.44 0.84
N TYR A 368 2.78 -8.35 -0.17
CA TYR A 368 3.12 -8.60 -1.55
C TYR A 368 4.24 -7.67 -2.06
N PRO A 369 4.17 -6.33 -1.88
CA PRO A 369 5.24 -5.43 -2.30
C PRO A 369 6.60 -5.73 -1.68
N VAL A 370 6.65 -6.07 -0.39
CA VAL A 370 7.91 -6.42 0.29
C VAL A 370 8.50 -7.69 -0.33
N THR A 371 7.65 -8.69 -0.55
CA THR A 371 8.05 -9.98 -1.15
C THR A 371 8.56 -9.81 -2.58
N ILE A 372 7.88 -8.99 -3.39
CA ILE A 372 8.33 -8.69 -4.76
C ILE A 372 9.66 -7.94 -4.76
N ILE A 373 9.89 -7.01 -3.82
CA ILE A 373 11.19 -6.33 -3.70
C ILE A 373 12.29 -7.30 -3.22
N MET A 374 11.97 -8.28 -2.38
CA MET A 374 12.91 -9.35 -2.00
C MET A 374 13.31 -10.20 -3.20
N ILE A 375 12.34 -10.60 -4.04
CA ILE A 375 12.58 -11.30 -5.31
C ILE A 375 13.46 -10.44 -6.23
N PHE A 376 13.13 -9.16 -6.39
CA PHE A 376 13.90 -8.21 -7.19
C PHE A 376 15.35 -8.11 -6.74
N PHE A 377 15.57 -8.01 -5.42
CA PHE A 377 16.89 -7.93 -4.83
C PHE A 377 17.71 -9.18 -5.13
N GLU A 378 17.18 -10.38 -4.87
CA GLU A 378 17.93 -11.63 -5.11
C GLU A 378 18.16 -11.89 -6.61
N LEU A 379 17.19 -11.60 -7.49
CA LEU A 379 17.38 -11.67 -8.94
C LEU A 379 18.51 -10.74 -9.41
N ASN A 380 18.54 -9.51 -8.89
CA ASN A 380 19.58 -8.55 -9.24
C ASN A 380 20.97 -9.05 -8.81
N GLN A 381 21.09 -9.69 -7.64
CA GLN A 381 22.35 -10.27 -7.19
C GLN A 381 22.78 -11.45 -8.07
N ILE A 382 21.87 -12.37 -8.42
CA ILE A 382 22.17 -13.48 -9.34
C ILE A 382 22.67 -12.94 -10.68
N LEU A 383 22.03 -11.90 -11.22
CA LEU A 383 22.43 -11.26 -12.47
C LEU A 383 23.82 -10.62 -12.42
N LYS A 384 24.34 -10.24 -11.24
CA LYS A 384 25.73 -9.76 -11.09
C LYS A 384 26.74 -10.90 -11.22
N TYR A 385 26.37 -12.12 -10.84
CA TYR A 385 27.30 -13.26 -10.75
C TYR A 385 27.22 -14.24 -11.92
N THR A 386 26.16 -14.19 -12.74
CA THR A 386 25.95 -15.12 -13.85
C THR A 386 26.29 -14.52 -15.21
N ASN A 387 26.82 -15.35 -16.12
CA ASN A 387 26.99 -15.01 -17.53
C ASN A 387 25.67 -15.14 -18.32
N LYS A 388 24.65 -15.81 -17.76
CA LYS A 388 23.35 -16.07 -18.42
C LYS A 388 22.33 -14.93 -18.23
N LYS A 389 22.78 -13.67 -18.24
CA LYS A 389 21.93 -12.50 -17.93
C LYS A 389 20.72 -12.39 -18.86
N LYS A 390 20.93 -12.55 -20.17
CA LYS A 390 19.86 -12.48 -21.18
C LYS A 390 18.78 -13.53 -20.91
N LEU A 391 19.18 -14.78 -20.67
CA LEU A 391 18.25 -15.89 -20.40
C LEU A 391 17.39 -15.62 -19.17
N LEU A 392 17.99 -15.15 -18.06
CA LEU A 392 17.25 -14.86 -16.84
C LEU A 392 16.29 -13.68 -16.99
N ILE A 393 16.70 -12.63 -17.72
CA ILE A 393 15.81 -11.50 -18.04
C ILE A 393 14.65 -11.96 -18.92
N SER A 394 14.90 -12.79 -19.94
CA SER A 394 13.85 -13.37 -20.78
C SER A 394 12.89 -14.25 -19.97
N ALA A 395 13.41 -15.11 -19.08
CA ALA A 395 12.60 -15.95 -18.21
C ALA A 395 11.73 -15.10 -17.27
N LEU A 396 12.29 -14.03 -16.67
CA LEU A 396 11.50 -13.08 -15.88
C LEU A 396 10.37 -12.48 -16.70
N TRP A 397 10.64 -11.97 -17.91
CA TRP A 397 9.60 -11.36 -18.73
C TRP A 397 8.51 -12.34 -19.15
N LEU A 398 8.88 -13.60 -19.42
CA LEU A 398 7.89 -14.66 -19.64
C LEU A 398 6.99 -14.86 -18.42
N THR A 399 7.57 -14.91 -17.22
CA THR A 399 6.81 -14.99 -15.96
C THR A 399 5.94 -13.75 -15.74
N VAL A 400 6.46 -12.55 -15.99
CA VAL A 400 5.73 -11.28 -15.84
C VAL A 400 4.53 -11.26 -16.77
N ILE A 401 4.70 -11.64 -18.04
CA ILE A 401 3.60 -11.72 -19.02
C ILE A 401 2.59 -12.77 -18.58
N ALA A 402 3.02 -13.96 -18.17
CA ALA A 402 2.13 -15.02 -17.73
C ALA A 402 1.31 -14.60 -16.50
N VAL A 403 1.92 -13.97 -15.51
CA VAL A 403 1.24 -13.47 -14.31
C VAL A 403 0.30 -12.33 -14.67
N PHE A 404 0.72 -11.38 -15.50
CA PHE A 404 -0.13 -10.29 -15.95
C PHE A 404 -1.36 -10.80 -16.69
N LEU A 405 -1.19 -11.70 -17.66
CA LEU A 405 -2.30 -12.31 -18.39
C LEU A 405 -3.21 -13.12 -17.45
N TYR A 406 -2.63 -13.90 -16.53
CA TYR A 406 -3.42 -14.60 -15.51
C TYR A 406 -4.25 -13.61 -14.70
N GLN A 407 -3.68 -12.50 -14.26
CA GLN A 407 -4.40 -11.49 -13.50
C GLN A 407 -5.46 -10.80 -14.35
N VAL A 408 -5.21 -10.47 -15.63
CA VAL A 408 -6.24 -9.88 -16.49
C VAL A 408 -7.39 -10.87 -16.72
N MET A 409 -7.08 -12.14 -16.97
CA MET A 409 -8.08 -13.17 -17.31
C MET A 409 -8.77 -13.81 -16.10
N SER A 410 -8.22 -13.69 -14.90
CA SER A 410 -8.78 -14.32 -13.71
C SER A 410 -10.00 -13.56 -13.17
N TYR A 411 -10.94 -14.31 -12.61
CA TYR A 411 -11.98 -13.78 -11.73
C TYR A 411 -11.35 -13.34 -10.40
N GLY A 412 -11.76 -12.18 -9.89
CA GLY A 412 -11.36 -11.72 -8.55
C GLY A 412 -9.86 -11.40 -8.38
N PRO A 413 -9.41 -11.14 -7.14
CA PRO A 413 -10.17 -11.16 -5.88
C PRO A 413 -11.01 -9.89 -5.71
N PHE A 414 -12.30 -10.06 -5.46
CA PHE A 414 -13.23 -8.95 -5.23
C PHE A 414 -13.77 -9.07 -3.80
N SER A 415 -13.17 -8.28 -2.90
CA SER A 415 -13.34 -8.25 -1.43
C SER A 415 -12.96 -9.51 -0.66
#